data_AF-A0A962ZUY0-F1
#
_entry.id   AF-A0A962ZUY0-F1
#
_cell.length_a   1.000
_cell.length_b   1.000
_cell.length_c   1.000
_cell.angle_alpha   90.00
_cell.angle_beta   90.00
_cell.angle_gamma   90.00
#
_symmetry.space_group_name_H-M   'P 1'
#
loop_
_entity.id
_entity.type
_entity.pdbx_description
1 polymer ?
#
loop_
_entity_poly.entity_id
_entity_poly.type
_entity_poly.pdbx_seq_one_letter_code
_entity_poly.pdbx_strand_id
1 'polypeptide(L)' 'MSSAVPASRPPLDGAALLAALQALLPAHCIIAATESQRPFECDALTIYRELPLLVVLPETVEQV' A
#
# COMPACT_ATOMS: atom_id res chain seq x y z
N MET A 1 20.26 18.70 -10.48
CA MET A 1 19.78 17.41 -11.04
C MET A 1 18.28 17.35 -10.75
N SER A 2 17.47 17.60 -11.77
CA SER A 2 16.02 17.79 -11.64
C SER A 2 15.32 16.43 -11.73
N SER A 3 14.75 15.95 -10.62
CA SER A 3 13.83 14.81 -10.66
C SER A 3 12.43 15.38 -10.86
N ALA A 4 11.91 15.25 -12.08
CA ALA A 4 10.53 15.60 -12.38
C ALA A 4 9.62 14.60 -11.65
N VAL A 5 8.87 15.09 -10.66
CA VAL A 5 7.75 14.34 -10.09
C VAL A 5 6.79 14.03 -11.27
N PRO A 6 6.46 12.76 -11.55
CA PRO A 6 5.57 12.45 -12.66
C PRO A 6 4.19 13.09 -12.43
N ALA A 7 3.54 13.40 -13.55
CA ALA A 7 2.24 14.03 -13.64
C ALA A 7 1.17 13.38 -12.73
N SER A 8 0.19 14.19 -12.32
CA SER A 8 -0.88 13.90 -11.35
C SER A 8 -1.32 12.43 -11.38
N ARG A 9 -1.01 11.71 -10.30
CA ARG A 9 -1.42 10.33 -10.10
C ARG A 9 -2.96 10.28 -10.14
N PRO A 10 -3.58 9.43 -10.98
CA PRO A 10 -5.03 9.33 -11.01
C PRO A 10 -5.55 8.94 -9.61
N PRO A 11 -6.76 9.36 -9.24
CA PRO A 11 -7.34 8.96 -7.96
C PRO A 11 -7.37 7.44 -7.88
N LEU A 12 -6.79 6.90 -6.81
CA LEU A 12 -6.71 5.46 -6.58
C LEU A 12 -8.00 5.01 -5.90
N ASP A 13 -8.75 4.13 -6.55
CA ASP A 13 -9.83 3.40 -5.91
C ASP A 13 -9.25 2.22 -5.13
N GLY A 14 -9.38 2.25 -3.80
CA GLY A 14 -8.86 1.20 -2.92
C GLY A 14 -9.48 -0.18 -3.19
N ALA A 15 -10.75 -0.23 -3.60
CA ALA A 15 -11.42 -1.51 -3.90
C ALA A 15 -10.89 -2.10 -5.21
N ALA A 16 -10.70 -1.27 -6.24
CA ALA A 16 -10.10 -1.70 -7.50
C ALA A 16 -8.65 -2.17 -7.29
N LEU A 17 -7.89 -1.46 -6.45
CA LEU A 17 -6.51 -1.85 -6.11
C LEU A 17 -6.47 -3.17 -5.34
N LEU A 18 -7.36 -3.38 -4.37
CA LEU A 18 -7.47 -4.63 -3.62
C LEU A 18 -7.75 -5.81 -4.55
N ALA A 19 -8.71 -5.66 -5.47
CA ALA A 19 -9.05 -6.71 -6.43
C ALA A 19 -7.86 -7.06 -7.35
N ALA A 20 -7.13 -6.04 -7.83
CA ALA A 20 -5.94 -6.25 -8.64
C ALA A 20 -4.84 -6.99 -7.88
N LEU A 21 -4.59 -6.64 -6.61
CA LEU A 21 -3.59 -7.31 -5.78
C LEU A 21 -3.97 -8.76 -5.44
N GLN A 22 -5.26 -9.03 -5.17
CA GLN A 22 -5.76 -10.38 -4.92
C GLN A 22 -5.61 -11.33 -6.11
N ALA A 23 -5.51 -10.80 -7.34
CA ALA A 23 -5.24 -11.59 -8.53
C ALA A 23 -3.76 -12.00 -8.67
N LEU A 24 -2.85 -11.30 -8.00
CA LEU A 24 -1.40 -11.50 -8.12
C LEU A 24 -0.78 -12.15 -6.89
N LEU A 25 -1.40 -11.98 -5.72
CA LEU A 25 -0.83 -12.35 -4.43
C LEU A 25 -1.78 -13.27 -3.65
N PRO A 26 -1.24 -14.15 -2.78
CA PRO A 26 -2.06 -14.86 -1.82
C PRO A 26 -2.87 -13.90 -0.95
N ALA A 27 -4.12 -14.28 -0.64
CA ALA A 27 -5.02 -13.40 0.10
C ALA A 27 -4.49 -13.01 1.50
N HIS A 28 -3.74 -13.89 2.16
CA HIS A 28 -3.15 -13.64 3.48
C HIS A 28 -2.00 -12.63 3.45
N CYS A 29 -1.43 -12.34 2.28
CA CYS A 29 -0.40 -11.32 2.10
C CYS A 29 -0.98 -9.90 2.06
N ILE A 30 -2.31 -9.74 1.98
CA ILE A 30 -2.96 -8.44 1.80
C ILE A 30 -3.73 -8.07 3.07
N ILE A 31 -3.38 -6.92 3.64
CA ILE A 31 -4.02 -6.35 4.82
C ILE A 31 -4.87 -5.14 4.40
N ALA A 32 -6.19 -5.36 4.39
CA ALA A 32 -7.20 -4.34 4.04
C ALA A 32 -8.05 -3.86 5.23
N ALA A 33 -8.04 -4.59 6.35
CA ALA A 33 -8.78 -4.20 7.54
C ALA A 33 -8.12 -3.01 8.24
N THR A 34 -8.91 -1.97 8.54
CA THR A 34 -8.42 -0.71 9.13
C THR A 34 -7.64 -0.92 10.43
N GLU A 35 -8.09 -1.83 11.30
CA GLU A 35 -7.43 -2.13 12.57
C GLU A 35 -6.04 -2.73 12.37
N SER A 36 -5.91 -3.61 11.37
CA SER A 36 -4.66 -4.28 11.02
C SER A 36 -3.70 -3.38 10.24
N GLN A 37 -4.19 -2.28 9.65
CA GLN A 37 -3.37 -1.29 8.95
C GLN A 37 -2.71 -0.28 9.89
N ARG A 38 -3.25 -0.05 11.09
CA ARG A 38 -2.74 0.95 12.04
C ARG A 38 -1.23 0.85 12.35
N PRO A 39 -0.62 -0.34 12.49
CA PRO A 39 0.82 -0.44 12.73
C PRO A 39 1.67 0.17 11.60
N PHE A 40 1.11 0.33 10.40
CA PHE A 40 1.78 0.81 9.19
C PHE A 40 1.48 2.27 8.86
N GLU A 41 0.82 3.01 9.75
CA GLU A 41 0.50 4.42 9.54
C GLU A 41 1.68 5.35 9.84
N CYS A 42 2.70 4.85 10.54
CA CYS A 42 3.88 5.61 10.95
C CYS A 42 5.04 5.36 9.97
N ASP A 43 5.73 6.42 9.55
CA ASP A 43 6.86 6.40 8.62
C ASP A 43 8.22 6.64 9.31
N ALA A 44 8.31 6.35 10.61
CA ALA A 44 9.42 6.68 11.49
C ALA A 44 9.70 8.19 11.66
N LEU A 45 8.86 9.09 11.12
CA LEU A 45 8.86 10.50 11.46
C LEU A 45 7.87 10.77 12.58
N THR A 46 8.33 11.40 13.66
CA THR A 46 7.62 11.52 14.95
C THR A 46 6.19 12.10 14.88
N ILE A 47 5.84 12.82 13.81
CA ILE A 47 4.59 13.58 13.71
C ILE A 47 3.66 13.01 12.61
N TYR A 48 4.18 12.27 11.65
CA TYR A 48 3.41 11.84 10.49
C TYR A 48 2.76 10.49 10.75
N ARG A 49 1.41 10.49 10.71
CA ARG A 49 0.58 9.30 10.80
C ARG A 49 -0.52 9.40 9.77
N GLU A 50 -0.51 8.50 8.80
CA GLU A 50 -1.54 8.42 7.76
C GLU A 50 -1.92 6.96 7.55
N LEU A 51 -3.22 6.66 7.61
CA LEU A 51 -3.68 5.30 7.39
C LEU A 51 -3.41 4.91 5.93
N PRO A 52 -2.65 3.84 5.66
CA PRO A 52 -2.39 3.41 4.30
C PRO A 52 -3.67 2.89 3.65
N LEU A 53 -3.77 3.01 2.33
CA LEU A 53 -4.89 2.44 1.57
C LEU A 53 -4.97 0.92 1.74
N LEU A 54 -3.83 0.25 1.62
CA LEU A 54 -3.64 -1.20 1.74
C LEU A 54 -2.20 -1.47 2.20
N VAL A 55 -1.97 -2.61 2.84
CA VAL A 55 -0.63 -3.11 3.18
C VAL A 55 -0.44 -4.50 2.58
N VAL A 56 0.74 -4.75 2.02
CA VAL A 56 1.11 -6.03 1.41
C VAL A 56 2.38 -6.57 2.05
N LEU A 57 2.36 -7.83 2.46
CA LEU A 57 3.49 -8.57 3.03
C LEU A 57 3.87 -9.70 2.06
N PRO A 58 4.79 -9.45 1.11
CA PRO A 58 5.22 -10.47 0.16
C PRO A 58 6.06 -11.55 0.84
N GLU A 59 5.97 -12.76 0.34
CA GLU A 59 6.68 -13.95 0.80
C GLU A 59 7.89 -14.28 -0.09
N THR A 60 7.93 -13.76 -1.32
CA THR A 60 9.03 -14.01 -2.27
C THR A 60 9.49 -12.74 -2.95
N VAL A 61 10.70 -12.78 -3.53
CA VAL A 61 11.29 -11.65 -4.26
C VAL A 61 10.50 -11.35 -5.53
N GLU A 62 9.95 -12.37 -6.18
CA GLU A 62 9.17 -12.25 -7.41
C GLU A 62 7.84 -11.50 -7.22
N GLN A 63 7.40 -11.34 -5.97
CA GLN A 63 6.20 -10.58 -5.62
C GLN A 63 6.46 -9.06 -5.46
N VAL A 64 7.72 -8.61 -5.64
CA VAL A 64 8.16 -7.20 -5.54
C VAL A 64 8.77 -6.73 -6.85
#